data_AF-I7C6R9-F1
#
_entry.id   AF-I7C6R9-F1
#
_cell.length_a   1.000
_cell.length_b   1.000
_cell.length_c   1.000
_cell.angle_alpha   90.00
_cell.angle_beta   90.00
_cell.angle_gamma   90.00
#
_symmetry.space_group_name_H-M   'P 1'
#
loop_
_entity.id
_entity.type
_entity.pdbx_description
1 polymer ?
#
loop_
_entity_poly.entity_id
_entity_poly.type
_entity_poly.pdbx_seq_one_letter_code
_entity_poly.pdbx_strand_id
1 'polypeptide(L)'
;MLKFSSRLALYLGTVTLATTSALVTAFLSRDNQNLKVLFEEKKNLRNTFDLKELETTEQILKGKLDALNQKYLIALSTLSDLKTGKLRSIYQSFLLIDESEEELKRKYDELQLKIDELTELADEHTEFSLRKIATDQTIAFLRVYESVFLSLNRQLYEWDSTLQEIMCIVEKRSNCEQFSKLVPIQNILKSIDSTVQLGLYFDQPPEEFKHKSVERETTILDSSTDLEEIKSSLKSMSQELQKTWKESLENKAKLAELKTAYLSFSAYIDAALAWLDLKKVMLMGDIDSKTKAAEKLVENINQLTSFIQEAYKSIEFLREHSSTLRHYSNQIAERLCDLKTVENACPLKPK
;
A
#
# COMPACT_ATOMS: atom_id res chain seq x y z
N MET A 1 -6.18 -18.91 -6.98
CA MET A 1 -7.50 -18.25 -7.00
C MET A 1 -8.35 -18.84 -8.11
N LEU A 2 -9.51 -19.41 -7.76
CA LEU A 2 -10.49 -19.94 -8.73
C LEU A 2 -11.18 -18.77 -9.43
N LYS A 3 -11.11 -18.70 -10.76
CA LYS A 3 -11.74 -17.65 -11.59
C LYS A 3 -13.25 -17.58 -11.30
N PHE A 4 -13.79 -16.39 -11.04
CA PHE A 4 -15.22 -16.18 -10.79
C PHE A 4 -16.06 -16.60 -12.01
N SER A 5 -15.54 -16.38 -13.22
CA SER A 5 -16.10 -16.85 -14.49
C SER A 5 -16.26 -18.39 -14.56
N SER A 6 -15.35 -19.16 -13.95
CA SER A 6 -15.47 -20.63 -13.89
C SER A 6 -16.63 -21.10 -13.00
N ARG A 7 -16.98 -20.34 -11.96
CA ARG A 7 -18.13 -20.65 -11.10
C ARG A 7 -19.44 -20.29 -11.77
N LEU A 8 -19.51 -19.18 -12.50
CA LEU A 8 -20.71 -18.79 -13.27
C LEU A 8 -20.97 -19.73 -14.46
N ALA A 9 -19.93 -20.19 -15.14
CA ALA A 9 -20.06 -21.21 -16.20
C ALA A 9 -20.61 -22.54 -15.66
N LEU A 10 -20.25 -22.90 -14.42
CA LEU A 10 -20.79 -24.09 -13.74
C LEU A 10 -22.27 -23.94 -13.33
N TYR A 11 -22.72 -22.75 -12.94
CA TYR A 11 -24.14 -22.50 -12.66
C TYR A 11 -25.02 -22.36 -13.91
N LEU A 12 -24.44 -21.97 -15.05
CA LEU A 12 -25.13 -21.92 -16.35
C LEU A 12 -25.11 -23.27 -17.09
N GLY A 13 -24.15 -24.15 -16.76
CA GLY A 13 -24.04 -25.50 -17.33
C GLY A 13 -25.00 -26.55 -16.74
N THR A 14 -25.59 -26.31 -15.57
CA THR A 14 -26.36 -27.33 -14.82
C THR A 14 -27.89 -27.20 -14.86
N VAL A 15 -28.47 -26.46 -15.82
CA VAL A 15 -29.95 -26.41 -16.02
C VAL A 15 -30.36 -27.00 -17.38
N THR A 16 -29.62 -27.99 -17.86
CA THR A 16 -30.02 -28.83 -18.99
C THR A 16 -30.07 -30.28 -18.56
N LEU A 17 -31.19 -30.68 -17.94
CA LEU A 17 -31.83 -32.01 -17.96
C LEU A 17 -32.76 -32.15 -16.73
N ALA A 18 -33.98 -32.63 -16.98
CA ALA A 18 -35.17 -32.73 -16.11
C ALA A 18 -36.06 -31.47 -16.18
N THR A 19 -37.27 -31.47 -16.73
CA THR A 19 -38.31 -32.51 -16.68
C THR A 19 -39.21 -32.47 -17.93
N THR A 20 -39.28 -33.60 -18.61
CA THR A 20 -40.45 -34.01 -19.39
C THR A 20 -41.42 -34.74 -18.46
N SER A 21 -42.62 -34.21 -18.24
CA SER A 21 -43.87 -35.00 -18.18
C SER A 21 -45.07 -34.09 -17.92
N ALA A 22 -46.02 -34.18 -18.86
CA ALA A 22 -47.42 -33.77 -18.88
C ALA A 22 -48.16 -33.54 -17.55
N LEU A 23 -49.07 -32.56 -17.57
CA LEU A 23 -50.48 -32.83 -17.29
C LEU A 23 -51.37 -31.84 -18.06
N VAL A 24 -52.25 -32.44 -18.87
CA VAL A 24 -53.35 -31.83 -19.60
C VAL A 24 -54.46 -31.49 -18.62
N THR A 25 -55.03 -30.29 -18.71
CA THR A 25 -56.47 -30.11 -18.50
C THR A 25 -57.00 -29.08 -19.49
N ALA A 26 -58.02 -29.51 -20.23
CA ALA A 26 -58.80 -28.71 -21.15
C ALA A 26 -59.72 -27.75 -20.36
N PHE A 27 -59.63 -26.46 -20.67
CA PHE A 27 -60.75 -25.55 -20.52
C PHE A 27 -61.24 -25.21 -21.93
N LEU A 28 -62.18 -26.00 -22.43
CA LEU A 28 -63.06 -25.62 -23.53
C LEU A 28 -64.47 -25.41 -22.98
N SER A 29 -65.05 -24.27 -23.38
CA SER A 29 -66.48 -24.06 -23.62
C SER A 29 -67.41 -23.65 -22.46
N ARG A 30 -67.56 -22.33 -22.32
CA ARG A 30 -68.81 -21.57 -22.09
C ARG A 30 -68.56 -20.22 -22.78
N ASP A 31 -69.18 -19.83 -23.89
CA ASP A 31 -70.56 -19.94 -24.30
C ASP A 31 -70.68 -20.37 -25.76
N ASN A 32 -71.48 -21.41 -26.01
CA ASN A 32 -72.08 -21.65 -27.32
C ASN A 32 -73.43 -22.33 -27.10
N GLN A 33 -74.33 -21.62 -26.40
CA GLN A 33 -75.70 -22.08 -26.17
C GLN A 33 -76.64 -21.88 -27.38
N ASN A 34 -76.15 -21.37 -28.52
CA ASN A 34 -77.01 -21.10 -29.69
C ASN A 34 -76.83 -22.05 -30.89
N LEU A 35 -76.05 -23.13 -30.78
CA LEU A 35 -75.77 -24.04 -31.90
C LEU A 35 -76.40 -25.44 -31.82
N LYS A 36 -77.26 -25.68 -30.82
CA LYS A 36 -78.00 -26.95 -30.66
C LYS A 36 -79.43 -26.95 -31.22
N VAL A 37 -79.87 -25.88 -31.88
CA VAL A 37 -81.20 -25.80 -32.52
C VAL A 37 -81.17 -26.22 -33.99
N LEU A 38 -79.99 -26.44 -34.59
CA LEU A 38 -79.88 -26.66 -36.04
C LEU A 38 -79.75 -28.12 -36.50
N PHE A 39 -79.67 -29.11 -35.59
CA PHE A 39 -79.36 -30.49 -35.99
C PHE A 39 -80.26 -31.59 -35.44
N GLU A 40 -81.47 -31.27 -34.98
CA GLU A 40 -82.51 -32.29 -34.78
C GLU A 40 -83.88 -31.74 -35.15
N GLU A 41 -84.23 -31.79 -36.44
CA GLU A 41 -85.51 -32.34 -36.91
C GLU A 41 -85.52 -32.38 -38.44
N LYS A 42 -85.32 -33.59 -38.98
CA LYS A 42 -85.64 -33.94 -40.37
C LYS A 42 -87.15 -33.83 -40.56
N LYS A 43 -87.61 -32.82 -41.29
CA LYS A 43 -88.79 -32.91 -42.17
C LYS A 43 -88.80 -31.77 -43.19
N ASN A 44 -88.57 -32.15 -44.45
CA ASN A 44 -88.98 -31.46 -45.67
C ASN A 44 -88.87 -29.93 -45.74
N LEU A 45 -87.68 -29.43 -46.02
CA LEU A 45 -87.52 -28.17 -46.74
C LEU A 45 -86.46 -28.37 -47.84
N ARG A 46 -86.92 -28.46 -49.09
CA ARG A 46 -86.11 -28.10 -50.27
C ARG A 46 -85.93 -26.57 -50.22
N ASN A 47 -85.06 -26.11 -49.34
CA ASN A 47 -84.45 -24.80 -49.47
C ASN A 47 -83.03 -25.06 -49.92
N THR A 48 -82.70 -24.60 -51.13
CA THR A 48 -81.32 -24.31 -51.50
C THR A 48 -80.79 -23.33 -50.47
N PHE A 49 -80.14 -23.83 -49.42
CA PHE A 49 -79.33 -23.00 -48.54
C PHE A 49 -78.30 -22.34 -49.44
N ASP A 50 -78.36 -21.02 -49.55
CA ASP A 50 -77.35 -20.26 -50.29
C ASP A 50 -76.07 -20.28 -49.47
N LEU A 51 -75.27 -21.34 -49.67
CA LEU A 51 -74.00 -21.55 -49.00
C LEU A 51 -72.96 -20.49 -49.39
N LYS A 52 -73.21 -19.67 -50.42
CA LYS A 52 -72.30 -18.61 -50.85
C LYS A 52 -72.05 -17.56 -49.78
N GLU A 53 -73.05 -17.24 -48.96
CA GLU A 53 -72.89 -16.26 -47.87
C GLU A 53 -72.00 -16.85 -46.75
N LEU A 54 -72.15 -18.15 -46.48
CA LEU A 54 -71.29 -18.86 -45.54
C LEU A 54 -69.85 -19.00 -46.06
N GLU A 55 -69.69 -19.30 -47.34
CA GLU A 55 -68.40 -19.45 -48.03
C GLU A 55 -67.65 -18.12 -48.13
N THR A 56 -68.35 -17.01 -48.41
CA THR A 56 -67.75 -15.67 -48.37
C THR A 56 -67.35 -15.27 -46.95
N THR A 57 -68.18 -15.56 -45.94
CA THR A 57 -67.85 -15.31 -44.53
C THR A 57 -66.63 -16.14 -44.10
N GLU A 58 -66.55 -17.40 -44.54
CA GLU A 58 -65.42 -18.29 -44.31
C GLU A 58 -64.14 -17.79 -44.98
N GLN A 59 -64.20 -17.33 -46.24
CA GLN A 59 -63.07 -16.71 -46.93
C GLN A 59 -62.59 -15.41 -46.25
N ILE A 60 -63.51 -14.58 -45.74
CA ILE A 60 -63.16 -13.38 -44.96
C ILE A 60 -62.48 -13.76 -43.65
N LEU A 61 -62.99 -14.78 -42.95
CA LEU A 61 -62.39 -15.30 -41.73
C LEU A 61 -61.00 -15.89 -41.99
N LYS A 62 -60.82 -16.65 -43.07
CA LYS A 62 -59.52 -17.17 -43.52
C LYS A 62 -58.54 -16.02 -43.80
N GLY A 63 -58.94 -15.01 -44.56
CA GLY A 63 -58.09 -13.84 -44.83
C GLY A 63 -57.67 -13.10 -43.56
N LYS A 64 -58.56 -12.98 -42.57
CA LYS A 64 -58.22 -12.43 -41.25
C LYS A 64 -57.25 -13.34 -40.49
N LEU A 65 -57.43 -14.65 -40.56
CA LEU A 65 -56.60 -15.64 -39.87
C LEU A 65 -55.18 -15.72 -40.49
N ASP A 66 -55.07 -15.67 -41.82
CA ASP A 66 -53.81 -15.60 -42.55
C ASP A 66 -53.04 -14.31 -42.24
N ALA A 67 -53.73 -13.17 -42.23
CA ALA A 67 -53.13 -11.89 -41.84
C ALA A 67 -52.64 -11.90 -40.38
N LEU A 68 -53.37 -12.58 -39.49
CA LEU A 68 -52.95 -12.77 -38.10
C LEU A 68 -51.70 -13.66 -38.02
N ASN A 69 -51.70 -14.79 -38.73
CA ASN A 69 -50.56 -15.72 -38.77
C ASN A 69 -49.28 -15.04 -39.30
N GLN A 70 -49.38 -14.25 -40.37
CA GLN A 70 -48.26 -13.46 -40.88
C GLN A 70 -47.73 -12.46 -39.85
N LYS A 71 -48.61 -11.77 -39.10
CA LYS A 71 -48.19 -10.88 -38.01
C LYS A 71 -47.44 -11.64 -36.91
N TYR A 72 -47.89 -12.85 -36.54
CA TYR A 72 -47.20 -13.69 -35.55
C TYR A 72 -45.83 -14.17 -36.04
N LEU A 73 -45.71 -14.56 -37.31
CA LEU A 73 -44.43 -14.98 -37.90
C LEU A 73 -43.41 -13.83 -37.94
N ILE A 74 -43.85 -12.63 -38.34
CA ILE A 74 -43.01 -11.42 -38.30
C ILE A 74 -42.59 -11.13 -36.86
N ALA A 75 -43.51 -11.18 -35.90
CA ALA A 75 -43.20 -10.95 -34.48
C ALA A 75 -42.18 -11.97 -33.94
N LEU A 76 -42.30 -13.25 -34.31
CA LEU A 76 -41.35 -14.31 -33.94
C LEU A 76 -39.95 -14.07 -34.52
N SER A 77 -39.85 -13.65 -35.78
CA SER A 77 -38.58 -13.28 -36.41
C SER A 77 -37.91 -12.13 -35.68
N THR A 78 -38.64 -11.04 -35.44
CA THR A 78 -38.13 -9.87 -34.72
C THR A 78 -37.67 -10.23 -33.30
N LEU A 79 -38.40 -11.09 -32.60
CA LEU A 79 -38.01 -11.58 -31.27
C LEU A 79 -36.69 -12.37 -31.31
N SER A 80 -36.51 -13.20 -32.35
CA SER A 80 -35.29 -13.99 -32.55
C SER A 80 -34.07 -13.10 -32.80
N ASP A 81 -34.22 -12.07 -33.64
CA ASP A 81 -33.14 -11.11 -33.93
C ASP A 81 -32.76 -10.32 -32.67
N LEU A 82 -33.75 -9.87 -31.90
CA LEU A 82 -33.55 -9.12 -30.66
C LEU A 82 -32.85 -9.97 -29.60
N LYS A 83 -33.23 -11.26 -29.47
CA LYS A 83 -32.55 -12.22 -28.60
C LYS A 83 -31.10 -12.43 -29.03
N THR A 84 -30.84 -12.60 -30.34
CA THR A 84 -29.49 -12.83 -30.88
C THR A 84 -28.60 -11.61 -30.68
N GLY A 85 -29.14 -10.39 -30.87
CA GLY A 85 -28.44 -9.15 -30.58
C GLY A 85 -28.06 -9.01 -29.10
N LYS A 86 -29.00 -9.32 -28.18
CA LYS A 86 -28.73 -9.31 -26.73
C LYS A 86 -27.67 -10.36 -26.33
N LEU A 87 -27.73 -11.57 -26.88
CA LEU A 87 -26.71 -12.61 -26.66
C LEU A 87 -25.32 -12.15 -27.11
N ARG A 88 -25.22 -11.50 -28.28
CA ARG A 88 -23.95 -10.96 -28.78
C ARG A 88 -23.39 -9.89 -27.84
N SER A 89 -24.25 -9.01 -27.34
CA SER A 89 -23.85 -7.98 -26.39
C SER A 89 -23.35 -8.57 -25.07
N ILE A 90 -24.02 -9.61 -24.55
CA ILE A 90 -23.56 -10.34 -23.35
C ILE A 90 -22.19 -10.96 -23.59
N TYR A 91 -21.98 -11.60 -24.74
CA TYR A 91 -20.69 -12.20 -25.09
C TYR A 91 -19.58 -11.14 -25.15
N GLN A 92 -19.83 -9.98 -25.76
CA GLN A 92 -18.88 -8.87 -25.75
C GLN A 92 -18.59 -8.36 -24.34
N SER A 93 -19.61 -8.25 -23.48
CA SER A 93 -19.40 -7.86 -22.08
C SER A 93 -18.54 -8.88 -21.31
N PHE A 94 -18.69 -10.18 -21.56
CA PHE A 94 -17.82 -11.19 -20.95
C PHE A 94 -16.36 -11.06 -21.39
N LEU A 95 -16.10 -10.78 -22.68
CA LEU A 95 -14.74 -10.52 -23.17
C LEU A 95 -14.11 -9.31 -22.46
N LEU A 96 -14.88 -8.22 -22.32
CA LEU A 96 -14.41 -7.02 -21.61
C LEU A 96 -14.16 -7.27 -20.11
N ILE A 97 -14.95 -8.13 -19.47
CA ILE A 97 -14.72 -8.55 -18.08
C ILE A 97 -13.42 -9.35 -17.99
N ASP A 98 -13.20 -10.32 -18.88
CA ASP A 98 -11.97 -11.13 -18.87
C ASP A 98 -10.72 -10.23 -19.07
N GLU A 99 -10.75 -9.28 -20.01
CA GLU A 99 -9.68 -8.31 -20.21
C GLU A 99 -9.44 -7.44 -18.95
N SER A 100 -10.52 -6.97 -18.32
CA SER A 100 -10.43 -6.16 -17.09
C SER A 100 -9.93 -6.97 -15.89
N GLU A 101 -10.28 -8.25 -15.78
CA GLU A 101 -9.77 -9.15 -14.73
C GLU A 101 -8.27 -9.42 -14.90
N GLU A 102 -7.80 -9.60 -16.13
CA GLU A 102 -6.37 -9.74 -16.41
C GLU A 102 -5.60 -8.46 -16.09
N GLU A 103 -6.13 -7.29 -16.45
CA GLU A 103 -5.52 -6.01 -16.09
C GLU A 103 -5.48 -5.82 -14.57
N LEU A 104 -6.59 -6.11 -13.86
CA LEU A 104 -6.68 -6.02 -12.41
C LEU A 104 -5.64 -6.92 -11.74
N LYS A 105 -5.44 -8.14 -12.24
CA LYS A 105 -4.42 -9.05 -11.74
C LYS A 105 -3.02 -8.46 -11.90
N ARG A 106 -2.69 -7.88 -13.05
CA ARG A 106 -1.39 -7.22 -13.27
C ARG A 106 -1.20 -6.03 -12.32
N LYS A 107 -2.23 -5.23 -12.09
CA LYS A 107 -2.19 -4.12 -11.11
C LYS A 107 -1.96 -4.62 -9.68
N TYR A 108 -2.56 -5.75 -9.32
CA TYR A 108 -2.34 -6.38 -8.02
C TYR A 108 -0.89 -6.84 -7.84
N ASP A 109 -0.33 -7.52 -8.84
CA ASP A 109 1.07 -7.96 -8.81
C ASP A 109 2.04 -6.75 -8.73
N GLU A 110 1.76 -5.67 -9.47
CA GLU A 110 2.52 -4.41 -9.38
C GLU A 110 2.42 -3.75 -8.00
N LEU A 111 1.22 -3.72 -7.41
CA LEU A 111 1.01 -3.18 -6.06
C LEU A 111 1.75 -4.01 -5.01
N GLN A 112 1.77 -5.34 -5.15
CA GLN A 112 2.49 -6.21 -4.24
C GLN A 112 3.99 -5.90 -4.26
N LEU A 113 4.59 -5.77 -5.45
CA LEU A 113 6.00 -5.38 -5.59
C LEU A 113 6.29 -4.02 -4.92
N LYS A 114 5.37 -3.06 -5.03
CA LYS A 114 5.51 -1.74 -4.38
C LYS A 114 5.38 -1.82 -2.85
N ILE A 115 4.55 -2.72 -2.33
CA ILE A 115 4.45 -2.96 -0.88
C ILE A 115 5.76 -3.60 -0.37
N ASP A 116 6.35 -4.51 -1.14
CA ASP A 116 7.63 -5.12 -0.80
C ASP A 116 8.75 -4.06 -0.79
N GLU A 117 8.80 -3.18 -1.81
CA GLU A 117 9.71 -2.00 -1.84
C GLU A 117 9.50 -1.06 -0.63
N LEU A 118 8.25 -0.87 -0.17
CA LEU A 118 7.94 -0.05 1.00
C LEU A 118 8.44 -0.70 2.31
N THR A 119 8.40 -2.03 2.36
CA THR A 119 8.86 -2.82 3.50
C THR A 119 10.38 -2.74 3.61
N GLU A 120 11.10 -2.93 2.50
CA GLU A 120 12.56 -2.76 2.45
C GLU A 120 12.98 -1.34 2.87
N LEU A 121 12.27 -0.32 2.40
CA LEU A 121 12.52 1.07 2.79
C LEU A 121 12.29 1.29 4.30
N ALA A 122 11.29 0.65 4.89
CA ALA A 122 11.02 0.73 6.33
C ALA A 122 12.15 0.09 7.16
N ASP A 123 12.73 -1.01 6.68
CA ASP A 123 13.88 -1.66 7.30
C ASP A 123 15.12 -0.76 7.22
N GLU A 124 15.42 -0.19 6.04
CA GLU A 124 16.50 0.79 5.86
C GLU A 124 16.32 2.00 6.79
N HIS A 125 15.12 2.56 6.88
CA HIS A 125 14.81 3.68 7.76
C HIS A 125 15.04 3.34 9.23
N THR A 126 14.67 2.12 9.65
CA THR A 126 14.89 1.63 11.01
C THR A 126 16.38 1.52 11.31
N GLU A 127 17.17 0.99 10.38
CA GLU A 127 18.63 0.89 10.52
C GLU A 127 19.28 2.27 10.69
N PHE A 128 18.96 3.24 9.82
CA PHE A 128 19.48 4.60 9.94
C PHE A 128 19.03 5.28 11.24
N SER A 129 17.80 5.03 11.69
CA SER A 129 17.30 5.56 12.98
C SER A 129 18.09 5.01 14.17
N LEU A 130 18.41 3.71 14.17
CA LEU A 130 19.26 3.10 15.21
C LEU A 130 20.67 3.69 15.21
N ARG A 131 21.27 3.85 14.01
CA ARG A 131 22.58 4.50 13.85
C ARG A 131 22.56 5.95 14.37
N LYS A 132 21.47 6.69 14.14
CA LYS A 132 21.28 8.04 14.67
C LYS A 132 21.28 8.05 16.20
N ILE A 133 20.49 7.18 16.83
CA ILE A 133 20.42 7.09 18.29
C ILE A 133 21.80 6.81 18.89
N ALA A 134 22.54 5.84 18.33
CA ALA A 134 23.89 5.52 18.79
C ALA A 134 24.86 6.71 18.63
N THR A 135 24.74 7.44 17.53
CA THR A 135 25.54 8.65 17.25
C THR A 135 25.21 9.77 18.25
N ASP A 136 23.93 10.04 18.49
CA ASP A 136 23.46 11.05 19.44
C ASP A 136 23.91 10.74 20.87
N GLN A 137 23.85 9.46 21.28
CA GLN A 137 24.38 9.00 22.57
C GLN A 137 25.89 9.26 22.66
N THR A 138 26.65 8.93 21.61
CA THR A 138 28.09 9.17 21.57
C THR A 138 28.41 10.65 21.68
N ILE A 139 27.71 11.51 20.95
CA ILE A 139 27.85 12.98 21.05
C ILE A 139 27.53 13.45 22.47
N ALA A 140 26.50 12.92 23.11
CA ALA A 140 26.15 13.26 24.48
C ALA A 140 27.28 12.87 25.46
N PHE A 141 27.85 11.67 25.35
CA PHE A 141 29.01 11.26 26.14
C PHE A 141 30.22 12.18 25.92
N LEU A 142 30.53 12.54 24.67
CA LEU A 142 31.62 13.45 24.35
C LEU A 142 31.43 14.83 24.99
N ARG A 143 30.19 15.34 25.07
CA ARG A 143 29.90 16.60 25.80
C ARG A 143 30.19 16.50 27.29
N VAL A 144 29.91 15.34 27.91
CA VAL A 144 30.23 15.10 29.32
C VAL A 144 31.75 15.13 29.53
N TYR A 145 32.51 14.40 28.70
CA TYR A 145 33.98 14.43 28.77
C TYR A 145 34.55 15.82 28.55
N GLU A 146 34.00 16.59 27.61
CA GLU A 146 34.42 17.98 27.37
C GLU A 146 34.26 18.84 28.63
N SER A 147 33.13 18.68 29.34
CA SER A 147 32.88 19.36 30.62
C SER A 147 33.88 18.94 31.70
N VAL A 148 34.19 17.64 31.79
CA VAL A 148 35.20 17.11 32.72
C VAL A 148 36.57 17.70 32.43
N PHE A 149 37.02 17.70 31.16
CA PHE A 149 38.30 18.29 30.77
C PHE A 149 38.34 19.80 31.02
N LEU A 150 37.24 20.53 30.84
CA LEU A 150 37.16 21.95 31.19
C LEU A 150 37.37 22.17 32.69
N SER A 151 36.71 21.36 33.52
CA SER A 151 36.86 21.43 34.98
C SER A 151 38.28 21.06 35.43
N LEU A 152 38.83 19.96 34.91
CA LEU A 152 40.18 19.51 35.20
C LEU A 152 41.24 20.56 34.82
N ASN A 153 41.17 21.09 33.60
CA ASN A 153 42.13 22.11 33.14
C ASN A 153 42.07 23.38 34.00
N ARG A 154 40.88 23.75 34.50
CA ARG A 154 40.74 24.87 35.43
C ARG A 154 41.41 24.58 36.77
N GLN A 155 41.19 23.40 37.34
CA GLN A 155 41.82 22.99 38.61
C GLN A 155 43.35 22.91 38.47
N LEU A 156 43.85 22.33 37.38
CA LEU A 156 45.29 22.26 37.12
C LEU A 156 45.91 23.67 37.00
N TYR A 157 45.26 24.60 36.30
CA TYR A 157 45.70 25.99 36.26
C TYR A 157 45.71 26.65 37.65
N GLU A 158 44.64 26.48 38.43
CA GLU A 158 44.54 27.03 39.79
C GLU A 158 45.66 26.48 40.68
N TRP A 159 45.94 25.18 40.63
CA TRP A 159 47.02 24.54 41.38
C TRP A 159 48.43 24.99 40.94
N ASP A 160 48.73 25.04 39.63
CA ASP A 160 50.05 25.54 39.18
C ASP A 160 50.23 27.01 39.56
N SER A 161 49.18 27.83 39.43
CA SER A 161 49.21 29.23 39.88
C SER A 161 49.55 29.33 41.37
N THR A 162 48.90 28.56 42.24
CA THR A 162 49.21 28.56 43.67
C THR A 162 50.65 28.11 43.94
N LEU A 163 51.14 27.06 43.26
CA LEU A 163 52.53 26.61 43.40
C LEU A 163 53.53 27.69 42.97
N GLN A 164 53.27 28.38 41.85
CA GLN A 164 54.12 29.47 41.36
C GLN A 164 54.10 30.69 42.28
N GLU A 165 52.97 30.96 42.93
CA GLU A 165 52.87 32.01 43.95
C GLU A 165 53.72 31.68 45.17
N ILE A 166 53.63 30.45 45.68
CA ILE A 166 54.45 29.96 46.79
C ILE A 166 55.93 30.02 46.42
N MET A 167 56.31 29.53 45.24
CA MET A 167 57.70 29.61 44.75
C MET A 167 58.19 31.06 44.67
N CYS A 168 57.37 31.99 44.17
CA CYS A 168 57.72 33.41 44.09
C CYS A 168 57.96 34.05 45.47
N ILE A 169 57.12 33.72 46.46
CA ILE A 169 57.26 34.19 47.85
C ILE A 169 58.55 33.62 48.47
N VAL A 170 58.81 32.32 48.29
CA VAL A 170 60.02 31.64 48.77
C VAL A 170 61.29 32.23 48.14
N GLU A 171 61.22 32.65 46.88
CA GLU A 171 62.31 33.31 46.17
C GLU A 171 62.43 34.83 46.45
N LYS A 172 61.58 35.39 47.33
CA LYS A 172 61.55 36.81 47.72
C LYS A 172 61.42 37.78 46.53
N ARG A 173 60.70 37.39 45.48
CA ARG A 173 60.41 38.28 44.34
C ARG A 173 59.23 39.21 44.66
N SER A 174 59.16 40.36 43.99
CA SER A 174 58.00 41.26 44.06
C SER A 174 56.92 40.88 43.04
N ASN A 175 55.67 41.29 43.27
CA ASN A 175 54.51 41.07 42.37
C ASN A 175 54.12 39.60 42.13
N CYS A 176 54.18 38.76 43.17
CA CYS A 176 53.90 37.32 43.07
C CYS A 176 52.50 36.96 42.57
N GLU A 177 51.47 37.77 42.86
CA GLU A 177 50.09 37.51 42.42
C GLU A 177 49.90 37.67 40.89
N GLN A 178 50.62 38.59 40.26
CA GLN A 178 50.58 38.75 38.80
C GLN A 178 51.47 37.71 38.11
N PHE A 179 52.62 37.41 38.73
CA PHE A 179 53.55 36.38 38.25
C PHE A 179 52.89 35.00 38.23
N SER A 180 52.20 34.61 39.30
CA SER A 180 51.56 33.31 39.45
C SER A 180 50.44 33.04 38.44
N LYS A 181 49.72 34.06 37.99
CA LYS A 181 48.65 33.93 36.97
C LYS A 181 49.21 33.75 35.55
N LEU A 182 50.36 34.36 35.24
CA LEU A 182 50.93 34.39 33.89
C LEU A 182 51.89 33.23 33.60
N VAL A 183 52.68 32.84 34.59
CA VAL A 183 53.75 31.84 34.43
C VAL A 183 53.23 30.46 34.02
N PRO A 184 52.16 29.92 34.62
CA PRO A 184 51.58 28.64 34.20
C PRO A 184 51.22 28.63 32.71
N ILE A 185 50.59 29.71 32.23
CA ILE A 185 50.19 29.85 30.82
C ILE A 185 51.42 29.94 29.92
N GLN A 186 52.42 30.75 30.29
CA GLN A 186 53.65 30.88 29.51
C GLN A 186 54.44 29.58 29.42
N ASN A 187 54.47 28.79 30.50
CA ASN A 187 55.18 27.50 30.51
C ASN A 187 54.47 26.47 29.64
N ILE A 188 53.14 26.40 29.70
CA ILE A 188 52.33 25.56 28.80
C ILE A 188 52.57 25.96 27.34
N LEU A 189 52.50 27.25 26.99
CA LEU A 189 52.71 27.72 25.62
C LEU A 189 54.10 27.39 25.09
N LYS A 190 55.16 27.59 25.89
CA LYS A 190 56.53 27.21 25.54
C LYS A 190 56.69 25.69 25.32
N SER A 191 55.96 24.89 26.10
CA SER A 191 55.96 23.43 25.98
C SER A 191 55.21 22.92 24.74
N ILE A 192 54.32 23.74 24.16
CA ILE A 192 53.57 23.42 22.93
C ILE A 192 54.40 23.79 21.70
N ASP A 193 55.06 24.94 21.69
CA ASP A 193 55.89 25.43 20.57
C ASP A 193 57.08 24.49 20.27
N SER A 194 57.56 23.77 21.27
CA SER A 194 58.59 22.74 21.15
C SER A 194 58.10 21.37 20.64
N THR A 195 56.77 21.14 20.57
CA THR A 195 56.18 19.82 20.25
C THR A 195 55.54 19.76 18.86
N VAL A 196 55.46 20.88 18.12
CA VAL A 196 54.98 20.90 16.72
C VAL A 196 55.87 20.07 15.77
N GLN A 197 56.98 19.50 16.24
CA GLN A 197 57.89 18.74 15.41
C GLN A 197 57.72 17.21 15.33
N LEU A 198 56.95 16.47 16.14
CA LEU A 198 56.84 15.01 15.90
C LEU A 198 55.55 14.34 16.40
N GLY A 199 54.79 13.84 15.42
CA GLY A 199 54.30 12.46 15.28
C GLY A 199 54.02 11.60 16.51
N LEU A 200 52.74 11.25 16.64
CA LEU A 200 52.17 9.95 17.09
C LEU A 200 53.13 8.96 17.76
N TYR A 201 52.95 8.72 19.07
CA TYR A 201 53.21 7.41 19.69
C TYR A 201 52.27 7.19 20.89
N PHE A 202 51.66 6.01 20.92
CA PHE A 202 50.78 5.52 21.98
C PHE A 202 51.54 4.57 22.94
N ASP A 203 50.92 4.41 24.11
CA ASP A 203 51.03 3.36 25.14
C ASP A 203 52.22 3.36 26.12
N GLN A 204 51.90 3.64 27.39
CA GLN A 204 51.94 2.65 28.48
C GLN A 204 51.23 3.18 29.76
N PRO A 205 50.70 2.28 30.63
CA PRO A 205 49.88 2.64 31.80
C PRO A 205 50.74 3.10 32.99
N PRO A 206 50.19 3.90 33.93
CA PRO A 206 50.95 4.36 35.08
C PRO A 206 51.12 3.25 36.13
N GLU A 207 52.36 3.02 36.56
CA GLU A 207 52.71 2.23 37.73
C GLU A 207 52.22 2.89 39.03
N GLU A 208 51.89 2.03 40.00
CA GLU A 208 51.36 2.36 41.32
C GLU A 208 52.29 3.28 42.14
N PHE A 209 51.75 4.42 42.57
CA PHE A 209 52.38 5.28 43.56
C PHE A 209 52.22 4.68 44.97
N LYS A 210 53.33 4.24 45.56
CA LYS A 210 53.42 3.91 46.99
C LYS A 210 53.58 5.20 47.82
N HIS A 211 52.61 5.49 48.67
CA HIS A 211 52.72 6.49 49.73
C HIS A 211 53.74 6.05 50.79
N LYS A 212 54.75 6.89 51.05
CA LYS A 212 55.53 6.88 52.30
C LYS A 212 55.15 8.12 53.12
N SER A 213 54.58 7.88 54.29
CA SER A 213 54.41 8.88 55.34
C SER A 213 55.76 9.20 55.98
N VAL A 214 56.09 10.49 56.09
CA VAL A 214 57.27 10.98 56.82
C VAL A 214 56.79 11.62 58.13
N GLU A 215 57.22 11.03 59.23
CA GLU A 215 57.09 11.53 60.61
C GLU A 215 58.10 12.67 60.84
N ARG A 216 57.65 13.76 61.46
CA ARG A 216 58.46 14.93 61.82
C ARG A 216 59.10 14.73 63.19
N GLU A 217 60.41 14.95 63.28
CA GLU A 217 61.04 15.51 64.47
C GLU A 217 61.94 16.69 64.08
N THR A 218 61.81 17.76 64.87
CA THR A 218 62.35 19.10 64.66
C THR A 218 63.75 19.25 65.25
N THR A 219 64.70 19.78 64.47
CA THR A 219 65.85 20.51 65.02
C THR A 219 66.20 21.70 64.12
N ILE A 220 66.15 22.91 64.68
CA ILE A 220 66.43 24.17 64.00
C ILE A 220 67.95 24.32 63.91
N LEU A 221 68.58 23.65 62.93
CA LEU A 221 69.92 23.98 62.46
C LEU A 221 70.18 23.42 61.04
N ASP A 222 69.22 23.55 60.13
CA ASP A 222 69.38 23.23 58.69
C ASP A 222 68.37 23.99 57.80
N SER A 223 68.01 25.22 58.20
CA SER A 223 66.93 25.99 57.54
C SER A 223 67.22 26.38 56.08
N SER A 224 68.47 26.25 55.61
CA SER A 224 68.83 26.49 54.21
C SER A 224 68.73 25.25 53.33
N THR A 225 69.08 24.07 53.87
CA THR A 225 69.04 22.78 53.20
C THR A 225 67.59 22.29 53.07
N ASP A 226 66.81 22.42 54.14
CA ASP A 226 65.36 22.13 54.12
C ASP A 226 64.60 23.02 53.11
N LEU A 227 65.04 24.28 52.95
CA LEU A 227 64.40 25.25 52.07
C LEU A 227 64.74 25.01 50.59
N GLU A 228 65.95 24.53 50.29
CA GLU A 228 66.31 24.06 48.94
C GLU A 228 65.60 22.74 48.59
N GLU A 229 65.42 21.82 49.54
CA GLU A 229 64.63 20.61 49.32
C GLU A 229 63.16 20.95 49.00
N ILE A 230 62.55 21.85 49.78
CA ILE A 230 61.18 22.33 49.53
C ILE A 230 61.07 23.01 48.15
N LYS A 231 62.04 23.85 47.75
CA LYS A 231 62.07 24.46 46.41
C LYS A 231 62.14 23.41 45.30
N SER A 232 63.00 22.40 45.46
CA SER A 232 63.15 21.34 44.48
C SER A 232 61.87 20.51 44.34
N SER A 233 61.19 20.23 45.46
CA SER A 233 59.92 19.51 45.52
C SER A 233 58.78 20.30 44.87
N LEU A 234 58.65 21.60 45.21
CA LEU A 234 57.68 22.52 44.57
C LEU A 234 57.88 22.62 43.07
N LYS A 235 59.14 22.70 42.63
CA LYS A 235 59.49 22.76 41.21
C LYS A 235 59.14 21.45 40.49
N SER A 236 59.42 20.30 41.11
CA SER A 236 59.04 18.98 40.57
C SER A 236 57.53 18.85 40.46
N MET A 237 56.78 19.22 41.50
CA MET A 237 55.32 19.22 41.49
C MET A 237 54.76 20.13 40.38
N SER A 238 55.28 21.35 40.23
CA SER A 238 54.86 22.25 39.15
C SER A 238 55.15 21.68 37.75
N GLN A 239 56.30 21.02 37.56
CA GLN A 239 56.64 20.36 36.29
C GLN A 239 55.72 19.18 35.96
N GLU A 240 55.41 18.33 36.96
CA GLU A 240 54.47 17.22 36.80
C GLU A 240 53.04 17.70 36.51
N LEU A 241 52.64 18.78 37.18
CA LEU A 241 51.33 19.40 36.98
C LEU A 241 51.22 20.04 35.59
N GLN A 242 52.27 20.70 35.10
CA GLN A 242 52.35 21.21 33.74
C GLN A 242 52.30 20.08 32.70
N LYS A 243 52.98 18.96 32.94
CA LYS A 243 52.92 17.78 32.06
C LYS A 243 51.49 17.22 31.99
N THR A 244 50.87 17.01 33.13
CA THR A 244 49.48 16.51 33.24
C THR A 244 48.50 17.48 32.57
N TRP A 245 48.70 18.78 32.75
CA TRP A 245 47.87 19.81 32.12
C TRP A 245 48.02 19.82 30.60
N LYS A 246 49.25 19.69 30.09
CA LYS A 246 49.50 19.54 28.64
C LYS A 246 48.79 18.31 28.08
N GLU A 247 48.95 17.13 28.69
CA GLU A 247 48.29 15.90 28.25
C GLU A 247 46.75 16.04 28.28
N SER A 248 46.20 16.68 29.30
CA SER A 248 44.77 16.99 29.41
C SER A 248 44.29 17.92 28.29
N LEU A 249 45.07 18.94 27.91
CA LEU A 249 44.76 19.84 26.79
C LEU A 249 44.80 19.11 25.43
N GLU A 250 45.80 18.25 25.21
CA GLU A 250 45.90 17.42 24.00
C GLU A 250 44.73 16.45 23.87
N ASN A 251 44.35 15.78 24.97
CA ASN A 251 43.19 14.90 24.99
C ASN A 251 41.87 15.65 24.76
N LYS A 252 41.73 16.86 25.30
CA LYS A 252 40.58 17.73 25.02
C LYS A 252 40.51 18.12 23.53
N ALA A 253 41.65 18.42 22.90
CA ALA A 253 41.69 18.75 21.47
C ALA A 253 41.26 17.54 20.60
N LYS A 254 41.79 16.35 20.89
CA LYS A 254 41.37 15.09 20.23
C LYS A 254 39.87 14.82 20.42
N LEU A 255 39.35 15.06 21.63
CA LEU A 255 37.93 14.92 21.92
C LEU A 255 37.07 15.88 21.09
N ALA A 256 37.51 17.13 20.92
CA ALA A 256 36.80 18.12 20.11
C ALA A 256 36.77 17.76 18.62
N GLU A 257 37.88 17.24 18.09
CA GLU A 257 37.95 16.70 16.73
C GLU A 257 36.99 15.52 16.54
N LEU A 258 37.04 14.54 17.45
CA LEU A 258 36.15 13.38 17.43
C LEU A 258 34.68 13.80 17.51
N LYS A 259 34.33 14.73 18.39
CA LYS A 259 32.98 15.29 18.51
C LYS A 259 32.52 15.95 17.21
N THR A 260 33.40 16.69 16.53
CA THR A 260 33.09 17.32 15.24
C THR A 260 32.82 16.26 14.17
N ALA A 261 33.63 15.19 14.12
CA ALA A 261 33.41 14.08 13.19
C ALA A 261 32.05 13.39 13.43
N TYR A 262 31.67 13.13 14.68
CA TYR A 262 30.36 12.55 14.99
C TYR A 262 29.20 13.51 14.69
N LEU A 263 29.36 14.82 14.87
CA LEU A 263 28.34 15.80 14.46
C LEU A 263 28.14 15.80 12.94
N SER A 264 29.23 15.73 12.16
CA SER A 264 29.14 15.60 10.70
C SER A 264 28.47 14.28 10.29
N PHE A 265 28.79 13.17 10.96
CA PHE A 265 28.14 11.88 10.72
C PHE A 265 26.65 11.90 11.07
N SER A 266 26.26 12.55 12.17
CA SER A 266 24.86 12.77 12.54
C SER A 266 24.10 13.53 11.45
N ALA A 267 24.69 14.61 10.93
CA ALA A 267 24.07 15.39 9.85
C ALA A 267 23.91 14.59 8.56
N TYR A 268 24.87 13.70 8.24
CA TYR A 268 24.75 12.76 7.12
C TYR A 268 23.58 11.78 7.34
N ILE A 269 23.45 11.21 8.53
CA ILE A 269 22.33 10.31 8.86
C ILE A 269 20.99 11.05 8.74
N ASP A 270 20.91 12.31 9.20
CA ASP A 270 19.70 13.13 9.06
C ASP A 270 19.31 13.34 7.59
N ALA A 271 20.28 13.62 6.73
CA ALA A 271 20.05 13.75 5.30
C ALA A 271 19.58 12.42 4.67
N ALA A 272 20.16 11.29 5.07
CA ALA A 272 19.74 9.97 4.61
C ALA A 272 18.31 9.64 5.03
N LEU A 273 17.94 9.89 6.30
CA LEU A 273 16.57 9.71 6.79
C LEU A 273 15.57 10.59 6.03
N ALA A 274 15.88 11.86 5.80
CA ALA A 274 15.02 12.75 5.03
C ALA A 274 14.84 12.28 3.57
N TRP A 275 15.87 11.71 2.96
CA TRP A 275 15.78 11.12 1.63
C TRP A 275 14.90 9.87 1.60
N LEU A 276 15.03 8.99 2.61
CA LEU A 276 14.16 7.82 2.77
C LEU A 276 12.69 8.23 2.95
N ASP A 277 12.42 9.25 3.77
CA ASP A 277 11.06 9.80 3.94
C ASP A 277 10.48 10.32 2.62
N LEU A 278 11.28 11.03 1.81
CA LEU A 278 10.86 11.50 0.49
C LEU A 278 10.50 10.33 -0.42
N LYS A 279 11.36 9.29 -0.48
CA LYS A 279 11.14 8.09 -1.29
C LYS A 279 9.88 7.36 -0.84
N LYS A 280 9.63 7.27 0.48
CA LYS A 280 8.39 6.71 1.05
C LYS A 280 7.15 7.47 0.56
N VAL A 281 7.16 8.80 0.63
CA VAL A 281 6.03 9.63 0.17
C VAL A 281 5.75 9.43 -1.31
N MET A 282 6.80 9.41 -2.15
CA MET A 282 6.65 9.16 -3.58
C MET A 282 6.05 7.78 -3.85
N LEU A 283 6.53 6.74 -3.16
CA LEU A 283 6.04 5.38 -3.31
C LEU A 283 4.57 5.24 -2.86
N MET A 284 4.20 5.86 -1.73
CA MET A 284 2.82 5.89 -1.26
C MET A 284 1.89 6.60 -2.25
N GLY A 285 2.37 7.66 -2.90
CA GLY A 285 1.63 8.34 -3.97
C GLY A 285 1.39 7.45 -5.19
N ASP A 286 2.40 6.67 -5.61
CA ASP A 286 2.25 5.71 -6.72
C ASP A 286 1.31 4.55 -6.35
N ILE A 287 1.38 4.05 -5.12
CA ILE A 287 0.44 3.04 -4.58
C ILE A 287 -0.99 3.58 -4.59
N ASP A 288 -1.24 4.81 -4.11
CA ASP A 288 -2.58 5.42 -4.10
C ASP A 288 -3.14 5.58 -5.52
N SER A 289 -2.30 6.07 -6.45
CA SER A 289 -2.65 6.21 -7.86
C SER A 289 -3.04 4.86 -8.50
N LYS A 290 -2.23 3.82 -8.29
CA LYS A 290 -2.50 2.47 -8.80
C LYS A 290 -3.72 1.84 -8.14
N THR A 291 -3.95 2.10 -6.85
CA THR A 291 -5.13 1.63 -6.12
C THR A 291 -6.41 2.23 -6.70
N LYS A 292 -6.43 3.54 -6.96
CA LYS A 292 -7.56 4.22 -7.63
C LYS A 292 -7.82 3.68 -9.04
N ALA A 293 -6.76 3.37 -9.79
CA ALA A 293 -6.91 2.74 -11.10
C ALA A 293 -7.53 1.33 -10.99
N ALA A 294 -7.12 0.53 -10.00
CA ALA A 294 -7.70 -0.77 -9.73
C ALA A 294 -9.16 -0.69 -9.28
N GLU A 295 -9.51 0.27 -8.41
CA GLU A 295 -10.91 0.54 -8.01
C GLU A 295 -11.80 0.84 -9.22
N LYS A 296 -11.30 1.64 -10.16
CA LYS A 296 -12.02 1.97 -11.40
C LYS A 296 -12.24 0.74 -12.30
N LEU A 297 -11.27 -0.18 -12.35
CA LEU A 297 -11.45 -1.46 -13.05
C LEU A 297 -12.51 -2.33 -12.39
N VAL A 298 -12.53 -2.41 -11.06
CA VAL A 298 -13.56 -3.13 -10.30
C VAL A 298 -14.94 -2.52 -10.53
N GLU A 299 -15.05 -1.19 -10.56
CA GLU A 299 -16.30 -0.50 -10.89
C GLU A 299 -16.80 -0.87 -12.30
N ASN A 300 -15.91 -0.87 -13.30
CA ASN A 300 -16.25 -1.27 -14.66
C ASN A 300 -16.73 -2.73 -14.74
N ILE A 301 -16.06 -3.66 -14.05
CA ILE A 301 -16.47 -5.07 -13.97
C ILE A 301 -17.86 -5.20 -13.35
N ASN A 302 -18.14 -4.45 -12.27
CA ASN A 302 -19.45 -4.45 -11.61
C ASN A 302 -20.55 -3.90 -12.53
N GLN A 303 -20.27 -2.83 -13.28
CA GLN A 303 -21.21 -2.26 -14.26
C GLN A 303 -21.51 -3.26 -15.38
N LEU A 304 -20.49 -3.90 -15.96
CA LEU A 304 -20.67 -4.93 -16.99
C LEU A 304 -21.44 -6.15 -16.45
N THR A 305 -21.16 -6.56 -15.21
CA THR A 305 -21.87 -7.67 -14.55
C THR A 305 -23.35 -7.34 -14.37
N SER A 306 -23.68 -6.13 -13.91
CA SER A 306 -25.07 -5.66 -13.80
C SER A 306 -25.77 -5.66 -15.16
N PHE A 307 -25.10 -5.15 -16.20
CA PHE A 307 -25.61 -5.16 -17.57
C PHE A 307 -25.90 -6.59 -18.05
N ILE A 308 -25.01 -7.56 -17.81
CA ILE A 308 -25.22 -8.95 -18.19
C ILE A 308 -26.44 -9.54 -17.47
N GLN A 309 -26.61 -9.26 -16.17
CA GLN A 309 -27.77 -9.74 -15.40
C GLN A 309 -29.08 -9.17 -15.96
N GLU A 310 -29.13 -7.89 -16.31
CA GLU A 310 -30.31 -7.26 -16.89
C GLU A 310 -30.61 -7.78 -18.30
N ALA A 311 -29.57 -7.96 -19.13
CA ALA A 311 -29.70 -8.55 -20.45
C ALA A 311 -30.19 -10.01 -20.36
N TYR A 312 -29.76 -10.77 -19.36
CA TYR A 312 -30.24 -12.14 -19.13
C TYR A 312 -31.73 -12.18 -18.78
N LYS A 313 -32.19 -11.33 -17.84
CA LYS A 313 -33.62 -11.19 -17.52
C LYS A 313 -34.45 -10.82 -18.75
N SER A 314 -33.92 -9.94 -19.60
CA SER A 314 -34.57 -9.56 -20.86
C SER A 314 -34.68 -10.74 -21.82
N ILE A 315 -33.62 -11.56 -21.95
CA ILE A 315 -33.65 -12.78 -22.79
C ILE A 315 -34.65 -13.80 -22.26
N GLU A 316 -34.77 -13.95 -20.95
CA GLU A 316 -35.73 -14.85 -20.32
C GLU A 316 -37.17 -14.41 -20.59
N PHE A 317 -37.46 -13.11 -20.46
CA PHE A 317 -38.74 -12.52 -20.85
C PHE A 317 -39.06 -12.72 -22.34
N LEU A 318 -38.09 -12.49 -23.23
CA LEU A 318 -38.25 -12.74 -24.66
C LEU A 318 -38.50 -14.24 -24.95
N ARG A 319 -37.84 -15.14 -24.22
CA ARG A 319 -38.04 -16.59 -24.35
C ARG A 319 -39.46 -16.99 -23.96
N GLU A 320 -39.98 -16.46 -22.86
CA GLU A 320 -41.36 -16.71 -22.41
C GLU A 320 -42.37 -16.23 -23.45
N HIS A 321 -42.24 -14.98 -23.91
CA HIS A 321 -43.10 -14.40 -24.96
C HIS A 321 -43.01 -15.17 -26.29
N SER A 322 -41.81 -15.58 -26.70
CA SER A 322 -41.63 -16.41 -27.90
C SER A 322 -42.40 -17.72 -27.80
N SER A 323 -42.39 -18.37 -26.62
CA SER A 323 -43.14 -19.62 -26.41
C SER A 323 -44.65 -19.40 -26.57
N THR A 324 -45.18 -18.30 -26.02
CA THR A 324 -46.59 -17.94 -26.09
C THR A 324 -47.01 -17.60 -27.53
N LEU A 325 -46.23 -16.78 -28.24
CA LEU A 325 -46.48 -16.45 -29.65
C LEU A 325 -46.44 -17.70 -30.53
N ARG A 326 -45.50 -18.62 -30.28
CA ARG A 326 -45.39 -19.88 -31.02
C ARG A 326 -46.57 -20.80 -30.74
N HIS A 327 -47.05 -20.86 -29.50
CA HIS A 327 -48.26 -21.60 -29.15
C HIS A 327 -49.48 -21.08 -29.92
N TYR A 328 -49.72 -19.77 -29.92
CA TYR A 328 -50.84 -19.18 -30.67
C TYR A 328 -50.68 -19.32 -32.19
N SER A 329 -49.48 -19.14 -32.73
CA SER A 329 -49.21 -19.36 -34.16
C SER A 329 -49.51 -20.81 -34.56
N ASN A 330 -49.10 -21.79 -33.75
CA ASN A 330 -49.43 -23.20 -33.99
C ASN A 330 -50.94 -23.46 -33.94
N GLN A 331 -51.65 -22.91 -32.95
CA GLN A 331 -53.11 -23.03 -32.89
C GLN A 331 -53.79 -22.43 -34.13
N ILE A 332 -53.33 -21.25 -34.58
CA ILE A 332 -53.85 -20.60 -35.79
C ILE A 332 -53.60 -21.48 -37.02
N ALA A 333 -52.39 -22.02 -37.17
CA ALA A 333 -52.03 -22.91 -38.26
C ALA A 333 -52.86 -24.20 -38.26
N GLU A 334 -53.07 -24.83 -37.10
CA GLU A 334 -53.93 -26.00 -36.95
C GLU A 334 -55.38 -25.68 -37.36
N ARG A 335 -55.94 -24.56 -36.86
CA ARG A 335 -57.30 -24.11 -37.21
C ARG A 335 -57.46 -23.77 -38.69
N LEU A 336 -56.42 -23.21 -39.32
CA LEU A 336 -56.39 -23.00 -40.77
C LEU A 336 -56.43 -24.32 -41.54
N CYS A 337 -55.70 -25.35 -41.08
CA CYS A 337 -55.65 -26.66 -41.74
C CYS A 337 -56.93 -27.50 -41.49
N ASP A 338 -57.70 -27.23 -40.43
CA ASP A 338 -58.98 -27.89 -40.15
C ASP A 338 -60.15 -27.40 -41.03
N LEU A 339 -59.99 -26.29 -41.77
CA LEU A 339 -60.99 -25.77 -42.71
C LEU A 339 -61.06 -26.66 -43.97
N LYS A 340 -61.88 -27.72 -43.91
CA LYS A 340 -62.07 -28.72 -44.99
C LYS A 340 -62.72 -28.18 -46.27
N THR A 341 -63.29 -26.99 -46.22
CA THR A 341 -64.13 -26.38 -47.26
C THR A 341 -63.33 -25.59 -48.31
N VAL A 342 -62.02 -25.43 -48.12
CA VAL A 342 -61.16 -24.69 -49.06
C VAL A 342 -59.94 -25.54 -49.46
N GLU A 343 -59.94 -26.07 -50.68
CA GLU A 343 -58.77 -26.72 -51.28
C GLU A 343 -57.57 -25.74 -51.22
N ASN A 344 -56.47 -26.17 -50.59
CA ASN A 344 -55.21 -25.40 -50.36
C ASN A 344 -55.12 -24.54 -49.08
N ALA A 345 -55.88 -24.82 -48.02
CA ALA A 345 -55.82 -24.04 -46.76
C ALA A 345 -54.58 -24.27 -45.86
N CYS A 346 -53.73 -25.25 -46.14
CA CYS A 346 -52.61 -25.59 -45.26
C CYS A 346 -51.28 -25.08 -45.84
N PRO A 347 -50.73 -23.95 -45.36
CA PRO A 347 -49.39 -23.52 -45.75
C PRO A 347 -48.39 -24.50 -45.13
N LEU A 348 -47.79 -25.33 -45.99
CA LEU A 348 -46.54 -26.08 -45.81
C LEU A 348 -46.09 -26.29 -44.35
N LYS A 349 -46.14 -27.55 -43.88
CA LYS A 349 -45.35 -28.03 -42.75
C LYS A 349 -43.92 -27.45 -42.85
N PRO A 350 -43.44 -26.67 -41.87
CA PRO A 350 -42.03 -26.32 -41.83
C PRO A 350 -41.21 -27.60 -41.63
N LYS A 351 -40.19 -27.78 -42.47
CA LYS A 351 -39.17 -28.83 -42.32
C LYS A 351 -38.28 -28.57 -41.12
#